data_AF-A0A1L7X7S8-F1
#
_entry.id   AF-A0A1L7X7S8-F1
#
_cell.length_a   1.000
_cell.length_b   1.000
_cell.length_c   1.000
_cell.angle_alpha   90.00
_cell.angle_beta   90.00
_cell.angle_gamma   90.00
#
_symmetry.space_group_name_H-M   'P 1'
#
loop_
_entity.id
_entity.type
_entity.pdbx_description
1 polymer ?
#
loop_
_entity_poly.entity_id
_entity_poly.type
_entity_poly.pdbx_seq_one_letter_code
_entity_poly.pdbx_strand_id
1 'polypeptide(L)'
;MRSSFTSAATVFLAGASLVTAQTFTDCNPTEKSCPADAGLGTTLTTDFTTGESSDWSLADGTTMQYGSNGAEFIITKSEAPTMSSNKYIMFGKVSVTTKASAGTGIVSSFILESDDLDEIDWEWLGADDTQVESNFFGKGNTTTYDRAIYHPVTDPIGTWTTYTIDWTADSVKWYIGTNLVRTLSYTDSLALEGKNFPQTPMRTKMGSWVGCADAAAAANSATAGTCSWAGGPADFSKGPFTMYVKSVTIQDYGCGGDYTYSDLTGSWQSIKSSGTCGSNSGSSASGSASASATKSGTSSTSSGGVLIQTSSTASTFTSSTTGAANGSASNATAKASTLTTATTSGTSTKATGSSSGTSSAPAQATTNAGDSLKPKTKYGALDFAVIALGLGLGYLVM
;
A
#
# COMPACT_ATOMS: atom_id res chain seq x y z
N MET A 1 -4.24 -31.25 64.92
CA MET A 1 -4.74 -30.68 63.64
C MET A 1 -3.98 -29.41 63.33
N ARG A 2 -3.45 -29.26 62.11
CA ARG A 2 -3.06 -28.04 61.36
C ARG A 2 -1.99 -28.44 60.34
N SER A 3 -2.44 -28.86 59.16
CA SER A 3 -1.59 -29.18 58.01
C SER A 3 -1.35 -27.93 57.18
N SER A 4 -0.12 -27.44 57.13
CA SER A 4 0.25 -26.29 56.30
C SER A 4 0.43 -26.72 54.85
N PHE A 5 -0.50 -26.34 53.98
CA PHE A 5 -0.34 -26.49 52.54
C PHE A 5 0.50 -25.33 51.98
N THR A 6 1.76 -25.60 51.64
CA THR A 6 2.60 -24.67 50.86
C THR A 6 2.27 -24.81 49.38
N SER A 7 1.35 -23.98 48.88
CA SER A 7 1.07 -23.89 47.44
C SER A 7 2.30 -23.35 46.70
N ALA A 8 2.88 -24.17 45.82
CA ALA A 8 3.89 -23.71 44.87
C ALA A 8 3.19 -22.87 43.79
N ALA A 9 3.44 -21.56 43.78
CA ALA A 9 2.95 -20.67 42.73
C ALA A 9 3.85 -20.79 41.48
N THR A 10 3.53 -21.76 40.61
CA THR A 10 4.21 -21.92 39.32
C THR A 10 3.87 -20.73 38.42
N VAL A 11 4.75 -19.73 38.37
CA VAL A 11 4.59 -18.58 37.48
C VAL A 11 4.84 -19.06 36.04
N PHE A 12 3.77 -19.34 35.31
CA PHE A 12 3.82 -19.45 33.86
C PHE A 12 4.17 -18.06 33.29
N LEU A 13 5.43 -17.87 32.90
CA LEU A 13 5.76 -16.86 31.89
C LEU A 13 5.09 -17.33 30.59
N ALA A 14 3.91 -16.77 30.31
CA ALA A 14 3.36 -16.81 28.97
C ALA A 14 4.34 -16.05 28.07
N GLY A 15 5.09 -16.78 27.25
CA GLY A 15 6.00 -16.20 26.28
C GLY A 15 5.20 -15.49 25.20
N ALA A 16 4.93 -14.20 25.41
CA ALA A 16 4.45 -13.32 24.36
C ALA A 16 5.47 -13.40 23.22
N SER A 17 5.08 -14.06 22.13
CA SER A 17 5.89 -14.06 20.92
C SER A 17 5.87 -12.62 20.40
N LEU A 18 7.03 -11.98 20.39
CA LEU A 18 7.18 -10.64 19.83
C LEU A 18 6.96 -10.74 18.32
N VAL A 19 5.70 -10.58 17.91
CA VAL A 19 5.37 -10.16 16.56
C VAL A 19 6.11 -8.85 16.35
N THR A 20 6.89 -8.75 15.28
CA THR A 20 7.59 -7.51 14.93
C THR A 20 6.73 -6.70 13.97
N ALA A 21 6.90 -5.38 13.99
CA ALA A 21 6.05 -4.49 13.22
C ALA A 21 6.31 -4.67 11.72
N GLN A 22 5.25 -4.76 10.92
CA GLN A 22 5.44 -4.67 9.48
C GLN A 22 5.85 -3.25 9.05
N THR A 23 5.55 -2.22 9.84
CA THR A 23 6.00 -0.83 9.63
C THR A 23 6.64 -0.26 10.91
N PHE A 24 7.93 0.01 10.88
CA PHE A 24 8.66 0.70 11.95
C PHE A 24 10.00 1.23 11.45
N THR A 25 10.53 2.21 12.19
CA THR A 25 11.84 2.81 11.99
C THR A 25 12.65 2.75 13.28
N ASP A 26 13.91 2.30 13.19
CA ASP A 26 14.87 2.44 14.29
C ASP A 26 15.34 3.91 14.44
N CYS A 27 15.24 4.69 13.36
CA CYS A 27 15.70 6.05 13.31
C CYS A 27 14.80 6.96 12.47
N ASN A 28 13.81 7.61 13.09
CA ASN A 28 13.01 8.62 12.41
C ASN A 28 13.82 9.91 12.12
N PRO A 29 14.09 10.26 10.85
CA PRO A 29 14.89 11.41 10.49
C PRO A 29 14.14 12.75 10.60
N THR A 30 12.84 12.76 10.95
CA THR A 30 12.13 13.99 11.35
C THR A 30 12.33 14.36 12.83
N GLU A 31 12.84 13.42 13.65
CA GLU A 31 13.13 13.66 15.07
C GLU A 31 14.62 13.91 15.36
N LYS A 32 15.51 13.27 14.59
CA LYS A 32 16.96 13.16 14.89
C LYS A 32 17.76 12.96 13.60
N SER A 33 19.07 13.20 13.64
CA SER A 33 19.95 12.78 12.54
C SER A 33 20.10 11.27 12.53
N CYS A 34 19.99 10.66 11.36
CA CYS A 34 20.06 9.21 11.16
C CYS A 34 21.23 8.83 10.23
N PRO A 35 21.57 7.52 10.12
CA PRO A 35 22.42 7.01 9.04
C PRO A 35 21.84 7.33 7.65
N ALA A 36 22.64 7.09 6.61
CA ALA A 36 22.19 7.22 5.23
C ALA A 36 21.59 5.90 4.72
N ASP A 37 20.47 5.98 4.01
CA ASP A 37 19.76 4.83 3.45
C ASP A 37 20.49 4.36 2.19
N ALA A 38 20.91 3.10 2.14
CA ALA A 38 21.62 2.60 0.96
C ALA A 38 20.65 2.44 -0.22
N GLY A 39 20.80 3.28 -1.25
CA GLY A 39 19.94 3.36 -2.43
C GLY A 39 20.26 2.32 -3.51
N LEU A 40 19.28 2.00 -4.34
CA LEU A 40 19.40 1.01 -5.42
C LEU A 40 20.02 1.58 -6.71
N GLY A 41 19.53 2.73 -7.19
CA GLY A 41 20.03 3.42 -8.40
C GLY A 41 19.89 2.66 -9.72
N THR A 42 19.08 1.61 -9.76
CA THR A 42 18.93 0.72 -10.93
C THR A 42 17.59 -0.03 -10.89
N THR A 43 17.40 -0.98 -11.80
CA THR A 43 16.32 -1.98 -11.71
C THR A 43 16.84 -3.26 -11.04
N LEU A 44 16.15 -3.69 -9.97
CA LEU A 44 16.25 -5.02 -9.38
C LEU A 44 15.06 -5.86 -9.86
N THR A 45 15.31 -7.09 -10.28
CA THR A 45 14.26 -8.10 -10.55
C THR A 45 14.63 -9.39 -9.82
N THR A 46 13.75 -9.84 -8.94
CA THR A 46 13.90 -11.08 -8.17
C THR A 46 12.82 -12.08 -8.60
N ASP A 47 13.22 -13.29 -9.03
CA ASP A 47 12.33 -14.41 -9.29
C ASP A 47 12.52 -15.47 -8.20
N PHE A 48 11.65 -15.46 -7.20
CA PHE A 48 11.74 -16.35 -6.05
C PHE A 48 11.48 -17.82 -6.38
N THR A 49 10.97 -18.14 -7.59
CA THR A 49 10.86 -19.54 -8.04
C THR A 49 12.25 -20.17 -8.30
N THR A 50 13.30 -19.33 -8.34
CA THR A 50 14.70 -19.77 -8.40
C THR A 50 15.33 -19.97 -7.02
N GLY A 51 14.67 -19.53 -5.94
CA GLY A 51 15.13 -19.65 -4.56
C GLY A 51 15.30 -18.30 -3.85
N GLU A 52 16.18 -18.29 -2.86
CA GLU A 52 16.56 -17.11 -2.06
C GLU A 52 17.38 -16.09 -2.88
N SER A 53 17.23 -14.80 -2.58
CA SER A 53 18.02 -13.70 -3.16
C SER A 53 18.67 -12.87 -2.06
N SER A 54 19.96 -12.55 -2.25
CA SER A 54 20.76 -11.70 -1.37
C SER A 54 20.38 -10.21 -1.38
N ASP A 55 19.40 -9.82 -2.19
CA ASP A 55 18.89 -8.45 -2.29
C ASP A 55 17.81 -8.14 -1.24
N TRP A 56 17.45 -9.14 -0.42
CA TRP A 56 16.44 -9.08 0.62
C TRP A 56 17.00 -9.53 1.99
N SER A 57 16.36 -9.10 3.07
CA SER A 57 16.58 -9.60 4.43
C SER A 57 15.26 -10.03 5.05
N LEU A 58 15.28 -11.12 5.81
CA LEU A 58 14.15 -11.56 6.63
C LEU A 58 14.08 -10.73 7.92
N ALA A 59 12.88 -10.45 8.40
CA ALA A 59 12.69 -9.82 9.71
C ALA A 59 12.93 -10.84 10.85
N ASP A 60 13.35 -10.38 12.03
CA ASP A 60 13.61 -11.23 13.19
C ASP A 60 12.43 -12.17 13.49
N GLY A 61 12.74 -13.45 13.73
CA GLY A 61 11.75 -14.51 13.93
C GLY A 61 11.13 -15.09 12.65
N THR A 62 11.32 -14.48 11.49
CA THR A 62 10.86 -15.03 10.21
C THR A 62 11.71 -16.22 9.77
N THR A 63 11.07 -17.32 9.38
CA THR A 63 11.68 -18.42 8.62
C THR A 63 10.99 -18.49 7.26
N MET A 64 11.75 -18.40 6.17
CA MET A 64 11.21 -18.41 4.81
C MET A 64 11.33 -19.79 4.17
N GLN A 65 10.34 -20.15 3.34
CA GLN A 65 10.43 -21.28 2.42
C GLN A 65 10.36 -20.77 0.98
N TYR A 66 11.05 -21.47 0.07
CA TYR A 66 11.06 -21.16 -1.36
C TYR A 66 10.72 -22.43 -2.15
N GLY A 67 9.75 -22.34 -3.04
CA GLY A 67 9.24 -23.45 -3.85
C GLY A 67 8.98 -23.06 -5.29
N SER A 68 8.30 -23.93 -6.04
CA SER A 68 7.88 -23.63 -7.43
C SER A 68 6.84 -22.50 -7.53
N ASN A 69 6.24 -22.09 -6.40
CA ASN A 69 5.40 -20.90 -6.29
C ASN A 69 6.18 -19.61 -5.98
N GLY A 70 7.46 -19.71 -5.61
CA GLY A 70 8.26 -18.59 -5.13
C GLY A 70 8.44 -18.60 -3.61
N ALA A 71 8.48 -17.41 -3.00
CA ALA A 71 8.60 -17.24 -1.55
C ALA A 71 7.24 -17.53 -0.86
N GLU A 72 7.27 -18.27 0.23
CA GLU A 72 6.08 -18.78 0.93
C GLU A 72 5.98 -18.20 2.35
N PHE A 73 5.11 -17.21 2.54
CA PHE A 73 4.90 -16.50 3.81
C PHE A 73 3.84 -17.24 4.63
N ILE A 74 4.31 -18.26 5.36
CA ILE A 74 3.46 -19.26 6.04
C ILE A 74 3.14 -18.84 7.48
N ILE A 75 1.85 -18.90 7.83
CA ILE A 75 1.32 -18.70 9.18
C ILE A 75 0.66 -20.00 9.66
N THR A 76 1.05 -20.47 10.84
CA THR A 76 0.45 -21.60 11.56
C THR A 76 -0.22 -21.20 12.88
N LYS A 77 0.17 -20.05 13.44
CA LYS A 77 -0.28 -19.48 14.72
C LYS A 77 -0.08 -17.95 14.69
N SER A 78 0.31 -17.33 15.82
CA SER A 78 0.71 -15.90 15.93
C SER A 78 2.06 -15.59 15.24
N GLU A 79 2.16 -15.81 13.94
CA GLU A 79 3.36 -15.59 13.13
C GLU A 79 3.13 -14.43 12.16
N ALA A 80 4.20 -13.67 11.86
CA ALA A 80 4.20 -12.56 10.92
C ALA A 80 5.42 -12.63 9.98
N PRO A 81 5.58 -13.70 9.18
CA PRO A 81 6.69 -13.83 8.23
C PRO A 81 6.79 -12.58 7.34
N THR A 82 7.93 -11.90 7.40
CA THR A 82 8.16 -10.61 6.73
C THR A 82 9.58 -10.56 6.16
N MET A 83 9.72 -9.98 4.97
CA MET A 83 11.03 -9.68 4.38
C MET A 83 11.06 -8.28 3.75
N SER A 84 12.23 -7.66 3.72
CA SER A 84 12.45 -6.29 3.23
C SER A 84 13.60 -6.24 2.21
N SER A 85 13.56 -5.31 1.26
CA SER A 85 14.67 -5.10 0.31
C SER A 85 15.86 -4.46 1.03
N ASN A 86 17.07 -4.93 0.71
CA ASN A 86 18.33 -4.45 1.29
C ASN A 86 18.75 -3.06 0.77
N LYS A 87 17.93 -2.46 -0.09
CA LYS A 87 18.10 -1.13 -0.69
C LYS A 87 16.79 -0.37 -0.72
N TYR A 88 16.90 0.95 -0.65
CA TYR A 88 15.83 1.93 -0.78
C TYR A 88 15.78 2.47 -2.21
N ILE A 89 14.64 3.00 -2.63
CA ILE A 89 14.46 3.76 -3.88
C ILE A 89 13.95 5.17 -3.57
N MET A 90 14.24 6.13 -4.43
CA MET A 90 13.78 7.53 -4.28
C MET A 90 12.94 7.92 -5.49
N PHE A 91 11.62 7.76 -5.35
CA PHE A 91 10.68 7.55 -6.45
C PHE A 91 11.00 6.27 -7.24
N GLY A 92 10.02 5.74 -7.98
CA GLY A 92 10.24 4.48 -8.69
C GLY A 92 8.97 3.78 -9.13
N LYS A 93 9.17 2.59 -9.69
CA LYS A 93 8.09 1.68 -10.06
C LYS A 93 8.35 0.29 -9.53
N VAL A 94 7.46 -0.18 -8.67
CA VAL A 94 7.58 -1.45 -7.96
C VAL A 94 6.39 -2.34 -8.30
N SER A 95 6.68 -3.54 -8.80
CA SER A 95 5.70 -4.54 -9.22
C SER A 95 5.93 -5.85 -8.47
N VAL A 96 4.88 -6.41 -7.88
CA VAL A 96 4.87 -7.73 -7.23
C VAL A 96 3.92 -8.66 -7.97
N THR A 97 4.30 -9.92 -8.18
CA THR A 97 3.39 -10.97 -8.64
C THR A 97 3.12 -11.93 -7.50
N THR A 98 1.90 -11.87 -6.95
CA THR A 98 1.52 -12.54 -5.70
C THR A 98 0.21 -13.32 -5.81
N LYS A 99 0.00 -14.21 -4.85
CA LYS A 99 -1.31 -14.68 -4.38
C LYS A 99 -1.43 -14.34 -2.89
N ALA A 100 -2.58 -13.77 -2.52
CA ALA A 100 -2.91 -13.49 -1.13
C ALA A 100 -3.09 -14.77 -0.30
N SER A 101 -2.90 -14.65 1.01
CA SER A 101 -3.20 -15.71 1.97
C SER A 101 -4.70 -15.79 2.24
N ALA A 102 -5.25 -17.00 2.30
CA ALA A 102 -6.60 -17.22 2.80
C ALA A 102 -6.65 -17.17 4.34
N GLY A 103 -7.83 -16.87 4.89
CA GLY A 103 -8.14 -16.99 6.31
C GLY A 103 -8.72 -15.71 6.91
N THR A 104 -9.86 -15.83 7.59
CA THR A 104 -10.37 -14.77 8.47
C THR A 104 -9.28 -14.36 9.47
N GLY A 105 -9.11 -13.06 9.75
CA GLY A 105 -8.08 -12.57 10.66
C GLY A 105 -6.64 -12.66 10.14
N ILE A 106 -6.43 -13.14 8.91
CA ILE A 106 -5.14 -13.18 8.22
C ILE A 106 -5.07 -12.06 7.19
N VAL A 107 -3.91 -11.42 7.09
CA VAL A 107 -3.64 -10.31 6.19
C VAL A 107 -2.37 -10.64 5.39
N SER A 108 -2.37 -10.30 4.11
CA SER A 108 -1.18 -10.30 3.25
C SER A 108 -0.91 -8.90 2.77
N SER A 109 0.36 -8.54 2.65
CA SER A 109 0.76 -7.12 2.69
C SER A 109 1.98 -6.86 1.81
N PHE A 110 1.92 -5.83 0.97
CA PHE A 110 3.02 -5.39 0.12
C PHE A 110 3.18 -3.88 0.17
N ILE A 111 4.29 -3.41 0.75
CA ILE A 111 4.45 -2.06 1.26
C ILE A 111 5.75 -1.44 0.74
N LEU A 112 5.73 -0.15 0.42
CA LEU A 112 6.90 0.73 0.37
C LEU A 112 6.90 1.54 1.66
N GLU A 113 7.99 1.53 2.43
CA GLU A 113 8.10 2.25 3.71
C GLU A 113 9.44 3.00 3.80
N SER A 114 9.40 4.24 4.30
CA SER A 114 10.58 5.06 4.61
C SER A 114 10.98 5.01 6.09
N ASP A 115 12.20 5.46 6.39
CA ASP A 115 12.64 5.64 7.77
C ASP A 115 11.92 6.81 8.50
N ASP A 116 11.18 7.70 7.81
CA ASP A 116 10.27 8.67 8.44
C ASP A 116 8.79 8.24 8.52
N LEU A 117 8.46 7.03 8.07
CA LEU A 117 7.10 6.47 8.00
C LEU A 117 6.18 7.17 6.98
N ASP A 118 6.75 7.63 5.86
CA ASP A 118 6.02 7.70 4.59
C ASP A 118 5.80 6.25 4.10
N GLU A 119 4.59 5.96 3.60
CA GLU A 119 4.16 4.59 3.27
C GLU A 119 3.27 4.56 2.02
N ILE A 120 3.42 3.53 1.18
CA ILE A 120 2.49 3.19 0.09
C ILE A 120 2.29 1.67 0.05
N ASP A 121 1.05 1.20 0.13
CA ASP A 121 0.77 -0.22 0.34
C ASP A 121 -0.29 -0.83 -0.60
N TRP A 122 -0.36 -2.16 -0.51
CA TRP A 122 -1.44 -3.04 -0.92
C TRP A 122 -1.70 -4.06 0.19
N GLU A 123 -2.93 -4.14 0.68
CA GLU A 123 -3.33 -5.10 1.72
C GLU A 123 -4.46 -6.02 1.20
N TRP A 124 -4.26 -7.34 1.33
CA TRP A 124 -5.27 -8.37 1.04
C TRP A 124 -5.75 -9.00 2.33
N LEU A 125 -7.06 -9.02 2.53
CA LEU A 125 -7.70 -9.59 3.72
C LEU A 125 -8.10 -11.02 3.39
N GLY A 126 -7.59 -12.02 4.11
CA GLY A 126 -7.89 -13.44 3.85
C GLY A 126 -9.35 -13.86 4.10
N ALA A 127 -10.17 -12.92 4.58
CA ALA A 127 -11.64 -13.02 4.67
C ALA A 127 -12.36 -12.67 3.35
N ASP A 128 -11.70 -12.03 2.39
CA ASP A 128 -12.29 -11.45 1.17
C ASP A 128 -11.48 -11.80 -0.08
N ASP A 129 -12.11 -12.55 -0.99
CA ASP A 129 -11.54 -13.01 -2.26
C ASP A 129 -12.11 -12.24 -3.48
N THR A 130 -12.51 -10.98 -3.26
CA THR A 130 -13.17 -10.14 -4.27
C THR A 130 -12.57 -8.76 -4.47
N GLN A 131 -11.65 -8.34 -3.59
CA GLN A 131 -11.02 -7.02 -3.61
C GLN A 131 -9.65 -6.99 -2.92
N VAL A 132 -8.92 -5.89 -3.12
CA VAL A 132 -7.66 -5.56 -2.43
C VAL A 132 -7.74 -4.13 -1.92
N GLU A 133 -7.21 -3.84 -0.72
CA GLU A 133 -7.06 -2.47 -0.23
C GLU A 133 -5.80 -1.84 -0.81
N SER A 134 -5.88 -0.55 -1.11
CA SER A 134 -4.72 0.34 -1.23
C SER A 134 -4.82 1.41 -0.14
N ASN A 135 -3.72 1.74 0.50
CA ASN A 135 -3.60 2.81 1.47
C ASN A 135 -2.29 3.58 1.23
N PHE A 136 -2.06 4.63 2.02
CA PHE A 136 -0.79 5.37 2.04
C PHE A 136 -0.70 6.18 3.33
N PHE A 137 0.48 6.31 3.93
CA PHE A 137 0.73 7.16 5.11
C PHE A 137 1.81 8.19 4.79
N GLY A 138 1.83 9.31 5.51
CA GLY A 138 2.89 10.30 5.42
C GLY A 138 3.36 10.70 6.80
N LYS A 139 4.66 10.61 7.08
CA LYS A 139 5.28 10.82 8.40
C LYS A 139 4.59 10.08 9.55
N GLY A 140 4.11 8.86 9.31
CA GLY A 140 3.37 8.05 10.28
C GLY A 140 2.04 8.66 10.73
N ASN A 141 1.49 9.63 9.99
CA ASN A 141 0.33 10.40 10.41
C ASN A 141 -0.96 9.58 10.36
N THR A 142 -1.40 9.13 11.53
CA THR A 142 -2.62 8.34 11.78
C THR A 142 -3.82 9.18 12.22
N THR A 143 -3.81 10.50 12.06
CA THR A 143 -4.91 11.38 12.54
C THR A 143 -6.27 11.07 11.87
N THR A 144 -6.27 10.44 10.69
CA THR A 144 -7.47 10.03 9.94
C THR A 144 -7.24 8.70 9.21
N TYR A 145 -8.32 7.97 8.92
CA TYR A 145 -8.29 6.67 8.19
C TYR A 145 -9.15 6.69 6.92
N ASP A 146 -9.31 7.87 6.34
CA ASP A 146 -9.97 8.17 5.06
C ASP A 146 -9.08 7.88 3.82
N ARG A 147 -7.97 7.17 4.02
CA ARG A 147 -6.92 6.91 3.03
C ARG A 147 -7.01 5.51 2.40
N ALA A 148 -7.75 4.58 3.01
CA ALA A 148 -8.07 3.26 2.47
C ALA A 148 -9.00 3.36 1.24
N ILE A 149 -8.66 2.67 0.15
CA ILE A 149 -9.56 2.47 -1.00
C ILE A 149 -9.45 1.02 -1.47
N TYR A 150 -10.59 0.32 -1.47
CA TYR A 150 -10.72 -1.06 -1.96
C TYR A 150 -10.97 -1.10 -3.48
N HIS A 151 -10.31 -2.05 -4.15
CA HIS A 151 -10.36 -2.25 -5.61
C HIS A 151 -10.82 -3.66 -5.93
N PRO A 152 -11.89 -3.85 -6.73
CA PRO A 152 -12.34 -5.18 -7.13
C PRO A 152 -11.25 -5.95 -7.91
N VAL A 153 -10.97 -7.18 -7.48
CA VAL A 153 -10.09 -8.12 -8.15
C VAL A 153 -10.64 -9.54 -7.99
N THR A 154 -10.67 -10.30 -9.08
CA THR A 154 -11.19 -11.67 -9.07
C THR A 154 -10.13 -12.62 -8.50
N ASP A 155 -10.48 -13.39 -7.47
CA ASP A 155 -9.66 -14.51 -6.96
C ASP A 155 -8.21 -14.10 -6.59
N PRO A 156 -7.98 -13.01 -5.81
CA PRO A 156 -6.63 -12.61 -5.38
C PRO A 156 -5.91 -13.70 -4.55
N ILE A 157 -6.65 -14.63 -3.94
CA ILE A 157 -6.09 -15.77 -3.19
C ILE A 157 -5.70 -16.92 -4.14
N GLY A 158 -6.55 -17.29 -5.10
CA GLY A 158 -6.29 -18.42 -6.00
C GLY A 158 -5.53 -18.08 -7.28
N THR A 159 -5.54 -16.84 -7.75
CA THR A 159 -4.99 -16.41 -9.05
C THR A 159 -3.77 -15.50 -8.92
N TRP A 160 -2.69 -15.89 -9.63
CA TRP A 160 -1.47 -15.10 -9.74
C TRP A 160 -1.74 -13.74 -10.40
N THR A 161 -1.66 -12.68 -9.61
CA THR A 161 -1.93 -11.31 -10.07
C THR A 161 -0.71 -10.43 -9.85
N THR A 162 -0.37 -9.61 -10.86
CA THR A 162 0.68 -8.59 -10.73
C THR A 162 0.07 -7.28 -10.25
N TYR A 163 0.55 -6.75 -9.14
CA TYR A 163 0.16 -5.46 -8.58
C TYR A 163 1.34 -4.51 -8.68
N THR A 164 1.09 -3.23 -9.02
CA THR A 164 2.17 -2.26 -9.25
C THR A 164 1.87 -0.91 -8.60
N ILE A 165 2.89 -0.36 -7.94
CA ILE A 165 2.96 1.02 -7.50
C ILE A 165 3.91 1.77 -8.45
N ASP A 166 3.47 2.90 -8.98
CA ASP A 166 4.24 3.83 -9.82
C ASP A 166 4.23 5.18 -9.10
N TRP A 167 5.36 5.54 -8.50
CA TRP A 167 5.50 6.59 -7.50
C TRP A 167 6.49 7.65 -8.00
N THR A 168 6.04 8.90 -7.97
CA THR A 168 6.70 10.09 -8.51
C THR A 168 6.43 11.28 -7.59
N ALA A 169 7.25 12.33 -7.67
CA ALA A 169 7.04 13.56 -6.90
C ALA A 169 5.65 14.21 -7.12
N ASP A 170 5.02 13.98 -8.28
CA ASP A 170 3.70 14.52 -8.63
C ASP A 170 2.53 13.61 -8.23
N SER A 171 2.76 12.29 -8.13
CA SER A 171 1.69 11.30 -7.96
C SER A 171 2.16 9.88 -7.56
N VAL A 172 1.30 9.18 -6.82
CA VAL A 172 1.33 7.72 -6.66
C VAL A 172 0.21 7.12 -7.51
N LYS A 173 0.49 6.02 -8.21
CA LYS A 173 -0.48 5.30 -9.06
C LYS A 173 -0.44 3.81 -8.75
N TRP A 174 -1.61 3.22 -8.52
CA TRP A 174 -1.77 1.79 -8.23
C TRP A 174 -2.41 1.08 -9.44
N TYR A 175 -1.83 -0.05 -9.85
CA TYR A 175 -2.31 -0.86 -10.96
C TYR A 175 -2.55 -2.32 -10.55
N ILE A 176 -3.63 -2.91 -11.07
CA ILE A 176 -3.91 -4.35 -11.01
C ILE A 176 -3.76 -4.90 -12.42
N GLY A 177 -2.76 -5.76 -12.63
CA GLY A 177 -2.28 -6.13 -13.96
C GLY A 177 -1.82 -4.87 -14.73
N THR A 178 -2.49 -4.57 -15.84
CA THR A 178 -2.27 -3.35 -16.64
C THR A 178 -3.21 -2.20 -16.29
N ASN A 179 -4.20 -2.42 -15.42
CA ASN A 179 -5.30 -1.49 -15.20
C ASN A 179 -4.96 -0.51 -14.07
N LEU A 180 -4.93 0.79 -14.37
CA LEU A 180 -4.82 1.85 -13.36
C LEU A 180 -6.11 1.89 -12.54
N VAL A 181 -6.04 1.66 -11.22
CA VAL A 181 -7.22 1.62 -10.32
C VAL A 181 -7.25 2.80 -9.33
N ARG A 182 -6.10 3.36 -8.95
CA ARG A 182 -6.01 4.56 -8.11
C ARG A 182 -4.92 5.51 -8.60
N THR A 183 -5.15 6.80 -8.42
CA THR A 183 -4.12 7.84 -8.47
C THR A 183 -4.30 8.76 -7.28
N LEU A 184 -3.21 8.99 -6.53
CA LEU A 184 -3.08 10.04 -5.53
C LEU A 184 -2.16 11.11 -6.13
N SER A 185 -2.55 12.38 -6.11
CA SER A 185 -1.66 13.47 -6.49
C SER A 185 -0.97 14.06 -5.25
N TYR A 186 0.21 14.65 -5.44
CA TYR A 186 0.88 15.44 -4.41
C TYR A 186 -0.05 16.50 -3.79
N THR A 187 -0.88 17.15 -4.60
CA THR A 187 -1.83 18.19 -4.14
C THR A 187 -3.20 17.64 -3.72
N ASP A 188 -3.33 16.35 -3.43
CA ASP A 188 -4.59 15.78 -2.92
C ASP A 188 -4.90 16.29 -1.50
N SER A 189 -6.18 16.46 -1.19
CA SER A 189 -6.68 16.75 0.15
C SER A 189 -6.28 15.68 1.19
N LEU A 190 -6.31 14.39 0.82
CA LEU A 190 -5.90 13.29 1.70
C LEU A 190 -4.37 13.31 1.96
N ALA A 191 -3.61 13.84 1.00
CA ALA A 191 -2.17 14.09 1.13
C ALA A 191 -1.86 15.43 1.84
N LEU A 192 -2.86 16.13 2.37
CA LEU A 192 -2.74 17.43 3.05
C LEU A 192 -1.97 18.49 2.23
N GLU A 193 -2.21 18.53 0.92
CA GLU A 193 -1.51 19.39 -0.05
C GLU A 193 0.01 19.16 -0.08
N GLY A 194 0.42 17.89 0.05
CA GLY A 194 1.81 17.43 -0.04
C GLY A 194 2.49 17.13 1.29
N LYS A 195 1.86 17.46 2.43
CA LYS A 195 2.43 17.26 3.78
C LYS A 195 2.38 15.78 4.22
N ASN A 196 1.34 15.07 3.82
CA ASN A 196 1.17 13.63 4.01
C ASN A 196 1.42 12.84 2.69
N PHE A 197 1.99 13.46 1.65
CA PHE A 197 2.32 12.73 0.42
C PHE A 197 3.61 11.92 0.62
N PRO A 198 3.65 10.60 0.33
CA PRO A 198 4.85 9.79 0.44
C PRO A 198 5.94 10.29 -0.51
N GLN A 199 7.09 10.72 0.02
CA GLN A 199 8.06 11.50 -0.75
C GLN A 199 9.53 11.29 -0.36
N THR A 200 9.82 10.52 0.68
CA THR A 200 11.16 10.20 1.16
C THR A 200 11.60 8.80 0.70
N PRO A 201 12.89 8.41 0.76
CA PRO A 201 13.36 7.12 0.26
C PRO A 201 12.64 5.97 0.94
N MET A 202 12.16 4.99 0.15
CA MET A 202 11.43 3.84 0.66
C MET A 202 12.08 2.51 0.26
N ARG A 203 12.11 1.57 1.20
CA ARG A 203 12.40 0.15 0.92
C ARG A 203 11.11 -0.62 0.68
N THR A 204 11.17 -1.69 -0.10
CA THR A 204 10.02 -2.60 -0.29
C THR A 204 9.99 -3.59 0.87
N LYS A 205 8.81 -3.82 1.46
CA LYS A 205 8.56 -4.78 2.53
C LYS A 205 7.35 -5.63 2.14
N MET A 206 7.39 -6.92 2.43
CA MET A 206 6.29 -7.82 2.12
C MET A 206 6.20 -8.95 3.14
N GLY A 207 4.97 -9.36 3.43
CA GLY A 207 4.71 -10.30 4.50
C GLY A 207 3.25 -10.77 4.55
N SER A 208 3.03 -11.74 5.42
CA SER A 208 1.71 -12.21 5.82
C SER A 208 1.65 -12.13 7.35
N TRP A 209 0.57 -11.62 7.92
CA TRP A 209 0.44 -11.44 9.38
C TRP A 209 -0.98 -11.70 9.89
N VAL A 210 -1.11 -11.75 11.22
CA VAL A 210 -2.37 -12.02 11.92
C VAL A 210 -2.99 -10.70 12.38
N GLY A 211 -3.94 -10.18 11.60
CA GLY A 211 -4.73 -8.98 11.95
C GLY A 211 -5.71 -9.20 13.11
N CYS A 212 -6.12 -10.45 13.37
CA CYS A 212 -6.90 -10.80 14.56
C CYS A 212 -6.58 -12.21 15.10
N ALA A 213 -5.86 -12.29 16.21
CA ALA A 213 -5.38 -13.57 16.73
C ALA A 213 -6.51 -14.47 17.29
N ASP A 214 -7.44 -13.91 18.05
CA ASP A 214 -8.54 -14.66 18.68
C ASP A 214 -9.72 -13.75 19.09
N ALA A 215 -10.71 -14.33 19.76
CA ALA A 215 -11.86 -13.60 20.28
C ALA A 215 -11.54 -12.64 21.45
N ALA A 216 -10.40 -12.80 22.14
CA ALA A 216 -9.94 -11.87 23.17
C ALA A 216 -9.29 -10.63 22.55
N ALA A 217 -8.57 -10.80 21.43
CA ALA A 217 -8.14 -9.68 20.59
C ALA A 217 -9.35 -8.91 20.04
N ALA A 218 -10.36 -9.59 19.49
CA ALA A 218 -11.58 -8.92 19.01
C ALA A 218 -12.38 -8.20 20.12
N ALA A 219 -12.29 -8.65 21.38
CA ALA A 219 -12.96 -8.02 22.52
C ALA A 219 -12.13 -6.92 23.21
N ASN A 220 -10.83 -6.83 22.95
CA ASN A 220 -9.93 -5.83 23.52
C ASN A 220 -9.99 -4.53 22.69
N SER A 221 -10.33 -3.41 23.32
CA SER A 221 -10.47 -2.11 22.66
C SER A 221 -9.18 -1.58 22.01
N ALA A 222 -8.01 -2.12 22.36
CA ALA A 222 -6.75 -1.78 21.70
C ALA A 222 -6.53 -2.53 20.37
N THR A 223 -7.25 -3.63 20.11
CA THR A 223 -7.15 -4.47 18.90
C THR A 223 -8.44 -4.50 18.07
N ALA A 224 -9.57 -4.03 18.63
CA ALA A 224 -10.91 -4.28 18.08
C ALA A 224 -11.13 -3.78 16.64
N GLY A 225 -10.61 -2.61 16.27
CA GLY A 225 -10.73 -2.07 14.90
C GLY A 225 -9.93 -2.89 13.89
N THR A 226 -8.64 -3.16 14.17
CA THR A 226 -7.79 -4.06 13.38
C THR A 226 -8.43 -5.43 13.20
N CYS A 227 -9.02 -5.97 14.29
CA CYS A 227 -9.77 -7.22 14.25
C CYS A 227 -11.04 -7.15 13.38
N SER A 228 -11.76 -6.04 13.40
CA SER A 228 -12.96 -5.84 12.57
C SER A 228 -12.60 -5.62 11.10
N TRP A 229 -11.48 -4.94 10.82
CA TRP A 229 -10.92 -4.72 9.49
C TRP A 229 -10.45 -6.04 8.87
N ALA A 230 -9.68 -6.85 9.60
CA ALA A 230 -9.24 -8.19 9.18
C ALA A 230 -10.37 -9.26 9.10
N GLY A 231 -11.64 -8.86 9.21
CA GLY A 231 -12.81 -9.74 9.06
C GLY A 231 -13.17 -10.58 10.29
N GLY A 232 -12.49 -10.38 11.43
CA GLY A 232 -12.72 -11.10 12.70
C GLY A 232 -11.62 -12.10 13.07
N PRO A 233 -11.80 -12.87 14.16
CA PRO A 233 -10.79 -13.79 14.68
C PRO A 233 -10.32 -14.87 13.70
N ALA A 234 -9.01 -15.15 13.74
CA ALA A 234 -8.41 -16.26 13.00
C ALA A 234 -8.78 -17.64 13.56
N ASP A 235 -8.95 -18.59 12.64
CA ASP A 235 -9.18 -20.00 12.96
C ASP A 235 -8.02 -20.86 12.48
N PHE A 236 -6.94 -20.88 13.26
CA PHE A 236 -5.72 -21.64 12.95
C PHE A 236 -5.94 -23.16 12.75
N SER A 237 -7.11 -23.71 13.09
CA SER A 237 -7.45 -25.10 12.73
C SER A 237 -7.65 -25.32 11.23
N LYS A 238 -7.83 -24.23 10.46
CA LYS A 238 -7.86 -24.20 8.99
C LYS A 238 -6.49 -23.92 8.34
N GLY A 239 -5.44 -23.71 9.14
CA GLY A 239 -4.09 -23.45 8.63
C GLY A 239 -3.39 -24.69 8.06
N PRO A 240 -2.17 -24.55 7.50
CA PRO A 240 -1.41 -23.30 7.36
C PRO A 240 -2.05 -22.32 6.38
N PHE A 241 -1.89 -21.03 6.67
CA PHE A 241 -2.26 -19.94 5.78
C PHE A 241 -0.99 -19.42 5.09
N THR A 242 -1.00 -19.29 3.76
CA THR A 242 0.22 -18.94 3.00
C THR A 242 -0.08 -17.88 1.94
N MET A 243 0.57 -16.72 2.05
CA MET A 243 0.76 -15.81 0.91
C MET A 243 1.94 -16.31 0.08
N TYR A 244 1.83 -16.25 -1.24
CA TYR A 244 2.89 -16.62 -2.16
C TYR A 244 3.37 -15.40 -2.96
N VAL A 245 4.68 -15.19 -3.06
CA VAL A 245 5.26 -14.16 -3.96
C VAL A 245 6.17 -14.85 -4.96
N LYS A 246 5.77 -14.81 -6.23
CA LYS A 246 6.51 -15.39 -7.35
C LYS A 246 7.73 -14.55 -7.69
N SER A 247 7.51 -13.25 -7.86
CA SER A 247 8.55 -12.32 -8.29
C SER A 247 8.25 -10.88 -7.89
N VAL A 248 9.31 -10.09 -7.77
CA VAL A 248 9.27 -8.64 -7.57
C VAL A 248 10.17 -7.97 -8.61
N THR A 249 9.77 -6.80 -9.11
CA THR A 249 10.64 -5.89 -9.87
C THR A 249 10.55 -4.50 -9.27
N ILE A 250 11.69 -3.92 -8.92
CA ILE A 250 11.85 -2.60 -8.32
C ILE A 250 12.70 -1.77 -9.27
N GLN A 251 12.16 -0.66 -9.77
CA GLN A 251 12.87 0.32 -10.60
C GLN A 251 13.06 1.59 -9.77
N ASP A 252 14.31 1.90 -9.37
CA ASP A 252 14.62 3.19 -8.75
C ASP A 252 14.59 4.31 -9.80
N TYR A 253 13.91 5.42 -9.52
CA TYR A 253 13.97 6.63 -10.35
C TYR A 253 14.97 7.67 -9.80
N GLY A 254 15.54 7.42 -8.62
CA GLY A 254 16.63 8.21 -8.03
C GLY A 254 18.02 7.83 -8.54
N CYS A 255 19.04 8.47 -7.98
CA CYS A 255 20.43 8.32 -8.41
C CYS A 255 21.20 7.17 -7.72
N GLY A 256 20.56 6.44 -6.79
CA GLY A 256 21.20 5.42 -5.95
C GLY A 256 22.25 5.99 -4.98
N GLY A 257 23.34 5.24 -4.80
CA GLY A 257 24.36 5.56 -3.80
C GLY A 257 23.80 5.41 -2.39
N ASP A 258 23.97 6.42 -1.56
CA ASP A 258 23.35 6.56 -0.24
C ASP A 258 22.44 7.78 -0.26
N TYR A 259 21.20 7.64 0.21
CA TYR A 259 20.24 8.72 0.40
C TYR A 259 20.38 9.28 1.83
N THR A 260 20.41 10.59 1.98
CA THR A 260 20.61 11.28 3.28
C THR A 260 19.64 12.44 3.41
N TYR A 261 18.93 12.51 4.53
CA TYR A 261 18.08 13.64 4.90
C TYR A 261 18.98 14.81 5.36
N SER A 262 18.99 15.94 4.63
CA SER A 262 19.83 17.10 5.00
C SER A 262 19.28 17.93 6.15
N ASP A 263 18.04 17.68 6.56
CA ASP A 263 17.31 18.34 7.63
C ASP A 263 16.13 17.46 8.08
N LEU A 264 15.45 17.90 9.15
CA LEU A 264 14.39 17.13 9.82
C LEU A 264 12.98 17.32 9.21
N THR A 265 12.85 17.78 7.96
CA THR A 265 11.53 18.13 7.40
C THR A 265 10.72 16.96 6.84
N GLY A 266 11.36 15.81 6.56
CA GLY A 266 10.72 14.71 5.80
C GLY A 266 10.34 15.11 4.36
N SER A 267 10.93 16.18 3.82
CA SER A 267 10.60 16.73 2.51
C SER A 267 11.52 16.13 1.43
N TRP A 268 11.00 15.80 0.25
CA TRP A 268 11.81 15.19 -0.81
C TRP A 268 12.99 16.07 -1.26
N GLN A 269 12.87 17.39 -1.12
CA GLN A 269 13.92 18.36 -1.37
C GLN A 269 15.06 18.33 -0.34
N SER A 270 14.85 17.78 0.87
CA SER A 270 15.94 17.58 1.86
C SER A 270 16.77 16.33 1.57
N ILE A 271 16.27 15.38 0.78
CA ILE A 271 17.01 14.20 0.38
C ILE A 271 18.21 14.58 -0.49
N LYS A 272 19.38 14.00 -0.19
CA LYS A 272 20.62 14.11 -0.94
C LYS A 272 21.07 12.69 -1.31
N SER A 273 21.59 12.49 -2.51
CA SER A 273 22.14 11.21 -2.96
C SER A 273 23.65 11.34 -3.14
N SER A 274 24.41 10.32 -2.71
CA SER A 274 25.84 10.18 -3.06
C SER A 274 26.07 9.54 -4.44
N GLY A 275 25.01 9.02 -5.06
CA GLY A 275 25.02 8.36 -6.37
C GLY A 275 24.97 9.30 -7.57
N THR A 276 24.98 8.73 -8.78
CA THR A 276 25.05 9.48 -10.03
C THR A 276 23.88 9.16 -10.96
N CYS A 277 22.91 10.07 -11.06
CA CYS A 277 21.86 9.96 -12.07
C CYS A 277 22.47 10.05 -13.48
N GLY A 278 22.07 9.13 -14.36
CA GLY A 278 22.35 9.23 -15.79
C GLY A 278 21.63 10.43 -16.42
N SER A 279 22.17 10.98 -17.51
CA SER A 279 21.73 12.25 -18.13
C SER A 279 20.34 12.25 -18.78
N ASN A 280 19.47 11.28 -18.47
CA ASN A 280 18.10 11.17 -18.97
C ASN A 280 17.03 11.61 -17.94
N SER A 281 17.43 12.06 -16.74
CA SER A 281 16.51 12.69 -15.78
C SER A 281 16.35 14.19 -16.08
N GLY A 282 15.09 14.66 -16.16
CA GLY A 282 14.76 16.05 -16.51
C GLY A 282 15.41 17.07 -15.56
N SER A 283 16.16 18.02 -16.11
CA SER A 283 17.06 18.85 -15.31
C SER A 283 16.34 19.93 -14.50
N SER A 284 16.45 19.86 -13.16
CA SER A 284 16.15 20.98 -12.25
C SER A 284 16.95 20.91 -10.93
N ALA A 285 18.27 20.69 -11.04
CA ALA A 285 19.21 20.81 -9.92
C ALA A 285 19.95 22.16 -9.98
N SER A 286 19.47 23.17 -9.25
CA SER A 286 20.08 24.52 -9.24
C SER A 286 21.28 24.60 -8.28
N GLY A 287 22.42 24.05 -8.72
CA GLY A 287 23.70 24.17 -8.01
C GLY A 287 24.31 25.57 -8.17
N SER A 288 23.98 26.49 -7.26
CA SER A 288 24.53 27.86 -7.29
C SER A 288 25.98 27.93 -6.81
N ALA A 289 26.93 27.93 -7.73
CA ALA A 289 28.35 28.20 -7.47
C ALA A 289 28.81 29.47 -8.23
N SER A 290 29.24 30.50 -7.49
CA SER A 290 29.72 31.76 -8.06
C SER A 290 31.22 31.74 -8.31
N ALA A 291 31.64 31.97 -9.56
CA ALA A 291 33.03 32.23 -9.93
C ALA A 291 33.08 33.31 -11.03
N SER A 292 33.97 34.30 -10.86
CA SER A 292 33.99 35.51 -11.69
C SER A 292 34.56 35.30 -13.10
N ALA A 293 34.11 36.13 -14.03
CA ALA A 293 34.38 35.99 -15.47
C ALA A 293 35.74 36.51 -15.93
N THR A 294 36.28 35.86 -16.96
CA THR A 294 37.24 36.46 -17.91
C THR A 294 36.71 36.26 -19.34
N LYS A 295 36.64 37.33 -20.14
CA LYS A 295 36.15 37.26 -21.52
C LYS A 295 37.26 36.96 -22.51
N SER A 296 36.99 36.09 -23.48
CA SER A 296 37.44 36.20 -24.87
C SER A 296 36.55 35.29 -25.72
N GLY A 297 36.19 35.72 -26.92
CA GLY A 297 35.26 34.98 -27.77
C GLY A 297 35.66 35.04 -29.24
N THR A 298 35.09 34.14 -30.03
CA THR A 298 35.00 34.24 -31.49
C THR A 298 33.79 33.41 -31.93
N SER A 299 33.04 33.92 -32.90
CA SER A 299 31.83 33.30 -33.43
C SER A 299 32.13 32.34 -34.58
N SER A 300 31.46 31.20 -34.62
CA SER A 300 31.24 30.43 -35.85
C SER A 300 29.78 29.98 -35.93
N THR A 301 29.13 30.32 -37.04
CA THR A 301 27.72 29.98 -37.30
C THR A 301 27.64 28.67 -38.07
N SER A 302 26.83 27.72 -37.61
CA SER A 302 26.40 26.58 -38.40
C SER A 302 24.90 26.31 -38.20
N SER A 303 24.13 26.43 -39.28
CA SER A 303 22.70 26.14 -39.30
C SER A 303 22.47 24.64 -39.48
N GLY A 304 21.58 24.05 -38.68
CA GLY A 304 21.32 22.60 -38.68
C GLY A 304 19.89 22.24 -38.30
N GLY A 305 18.91 22.80 -38.99
CA GLY A 305 17.51 22.40 -38.81
C GLY A 305 17.24 21.02 -39.40
N VAL A 306 16.76 20.08 -38.58
CA VAL A 306 16.31 18.75 -39.02
C VAL A 306 14.78 18.70 -38.96
N LEU A 307 14.16 18.22 -40.03
CA LEU A 307 12.71 18.22 -40.21
C LEU A 307 12.03 17.08 -39.42
N ILE A 308 10.88 17.39 -38.80
CA ILE A 308 9.97 16.39 -38.25
C ILE A 308 9.23 15.73 -39.43
N GLN A 309 9.51 14.47 -39.73
CA GLN A 309 8.75 13.68 -40.71
C GLN A 309 7.76 12.74 -40.02
N THR A 310 6.53 13.21 -39.85
CA THR A 310 5.40 12.37 -39.43
C THR A 310 5.11 11.27 -40.46
N SER A 311 5.25 10.01 -40.07
CA SER A 311 4.95 8.85 -40.92
C SER A 311 3.80 8.04 -40.31
N SER A 312 2.57 8.34 -40.71
CA SER A 312 1.35 7.69 -40.22
C SER A 312 0.95 6.51 -41.11
N THR A 313 1.28 5.28 -40.70
CA THR A 313 0.85 4.05 -41.38
C THR A 313 -0.35 3.42 -40.65
N ALA A 314 -1.55 3.70 -41.14
CA ALA A 314 -2.77 3.01 -40.69
C ALA A 314 -3.00 1.74 -41.52
N SER A 315 -3.02 0.58 -40.86
CA SER A 315 -3.28 -0.72 -41.50
C SER A 315 -4.69 -1.20 -41.19
N THR A 316 -5.65 -0.85 -42.06
CA THR A 316 -7.04 -1.32 -41.95
C THR A 316 -7.16 -2.78 -42.40
N PHE A 317 -7.55 -3.68 -41.49
CA PHE A 317 -7.93 -5.04 -41.84
C PHE A 317 -9.36 -5.07 -42.38
N THR A 318 -9.51 -5.30 -43.69
CA THR A 318 -10.82 -5.43 -44.35
C THR A 318 -11.10 -6.89 -44.67
N SER A 319 -12.18 -7.44 -44.11
CA SER A 319 -12.61 -8.83 -44.32
C SER A 319 -13.07 -9.09 -45.76
N SER A 320 -12.62 -10.21 -46.35
CA SER A 320 -13.07 -10.69 -47.66
C SER A 320 -14.09 -11.83 -47.52
N THR A 321 -15.33 -11.59 -47.96
CA THR A 321 -16.38 -12.62 -48.06
C THR A 321 -17.01 -12.60 -49.45
N THR A 322 -16.78 -13.65 -50.22
CA THR A 322 -17.48 -13.97 -51.47
C THR A 322 -17.78 -15.46 -51.48
N GLY A 323 -19.03 -15.86 -51.75
CA GLY A 323 -19.45 -17.25 -51.66
C GLY A 323 -20.42 -17.68 -52.75
N ALA A 324 -20.32 -18.95 -53.14
CA ALA A 324 -21.23 -19.75 -53.98
C ALA A 324 -20.67 -21.19 -54.03
N ALA A 325 -21.41 -22.29 -54.22
CA ALA A 325 -22.84 -22.58 -54.04
C ALA A 325 -23.01 -24.13 -54.06
N ASN A 326 -24.25 -24.64 -53.83
CA ASN A 326 -24.65 -26.06 -53.72
C ASN A 326 -24.07 -26.84 -52.51
N GLY A 327 -24.81 -27.75 -51.84
CA GLY A 327 -26.26 -27.95 -51.80
C GLY A 327 -26.73 -29.41 -51.92
N SER A 328 -27.38 -29.95 -50.87
CA SER A 328 -28.36 -31.06 -50.90
C SER A 328 -29.00 -31.30 -49.52
N ALA A 329 -30.14 -32.01 -49.50
CA ALA A 329 -30.90 -32.40 -48.28
C ALA A 329 -30.14 -33.46 -47.43
N SER A 330 -30.48 -33.78 -46.17
CA SER A 330 -31.71 -33.61 -45.37
C SER A 330 -31.35 -33.40 -43.87
N ASN A 331 -32.19 -33.46 -42.81
CA ASN A 331 -33.56 -33.98 -42.61
C ASN A 331 -34.26 -33.33 -41.38
N ALA A 332 -35.43 -33.85 -40.98
CA ALA A 332 -36.17 -33.53 -39.74
C ALA A 332 -35.34 -33.77 -38.46
N THR A 333 -35.56 -33.09 -37.32
CA THR A 333 -36.82 -33.09 -36.56
C THR A 333 -37.01 -31.81 -35.73
N ALA A 334 -38.25 -31.35 -35.58
CA ALA A 334 -38.60 -30.13 -34.86
C ALA A 334 -39.19 -30.39 -33.46
N LYS A 335 -39.02 -29.43 -32.55
CA LYS A 335 -40.08 -29.05 -31.62
C LYS A 335 -39.97 -27.56 -31.27
N ALA A 336 -41.11 -26.88 -31.19
CA ALA A 336 -41.20 -25.45 -30.91
C ALA A 336 -42.24 -25.17 -29.82
N SER A 337 -42.09 -24.04 -29.13
CA SER A 337 -43.15 -23.42 -28.32
C SER A 337 -42.86 -21.92 -28.14
N THR A 338 -43.76 -21.08 -28.65
CA THR A 338 -43.83 -19.62 -28.52
C THR A 338 -44.09 -19.18 -27.06
N LEU A 339 -43.70 -17.97 -26.62
CA LEU A 339 -44.45 -16.69 -26.75
C LEU A 339 -45.95 -16.82 -26.31
N THR A 340 -46.56 -15.90 -25.54
CA THR A 340 -46.52 -14.42 -25.67
C THR A 340 -46.95 -13.68 -24.39
N THR A 341 -46.65 -12.38 -24.31
CA THR A 341 -47.09 -11.37 -23.32
C THR A 341 -48.61 -11.13 -23.26
N ALA A 342 -49.14 -10.68 -22.11
CA ALA A 342 -50.43 -9.98 -21.99
C ALA A 342 -50.41 -8.93 -20.85
N THR A 343 -51.31 -7.94 -20.91
CA THR A 343 -51.28 -6.71 -20.07
C THR A 343 -52.64 -6.43 -19.42
N THR A 344 -52.67 -5.93 -18.18
CA THR A 344 -53.84 -5.26 -17.56
C THR A 344 -53.39 -4.23 -16.52
N SER A 345 -54.21 -3.21 -16.24
CA SER A 345 -53.82 -2.00 -15.48
C SER A 345 -54.90 -1.53 -14.49
N GLY A 346 -54.46 -0.85 -13.42
CA GLY A 346 -55.29 0.06 -12.60
C GLY A 346 -55.56 -0.38 -11.14
N THR A 347 -55.80 0.53 -10.17
CA THR A 347 -55.73 2.01 -10.19
C THR A 347 -55.61 2.55 -8.75
N SER A 348 -55.06 3.77 -8.58
CA SER A 348 -55.22 4.68 -7.42
C SER A 348 -54.37 4.38 -6.15
N THR A 349 -53.93 5.36 -5.33
CA THR A 349 -54.14 6.83 -5.33
C THR A 349 -52.87 7.65 -5.03
N LYS A 350 -52.62 8.66 -5.88
CA LYS A 350 -52.24 10.07 -5.56
C LYS A 350 -50.97 10.40 -4.73
N ALA A 351 -50.08 11.18 -5.35
CA ALA A 351 -49.03 12.02 -4.71
C ALA A 351 -49.63 13.36 -4.16
N THR A 352 -48.94 14.42 -3.69
CA THR A 352 -47.53 14.87 -3.66
C THR A 352 -47.45 15.98 -2.58
N GLY A 353 -46.27 16.40 -2.10
CA GLY A 353 -46.15 17.67 -1.35
C GLY A 353 -44.82 17.86 -0.60
N SER A 354 -44.34 19.10 -0.48
CA SER A 354 -43.01 19.43 0.09
C SER A 354 -43.04 20.61 1.08
N SER A 355 -41.94 20.75 1.82
CA SER A 355 -41.39 21.98 2.46
C SER A 355 -42.06 22.64 3.69
N SER A 356 -41.25 22.67 4.76
CA SER A 356 -40.88 23.82 5.64
C SER A 356 -41.80 24.38 6.75
N GLY A 357 -41.24 24.39 7.98
CA GLY A 357 -41.57 25.25 9.13
C GLY A 357 -42.72 24.80 10.05
N THR A 358 -42.82 25.16 11.33
CA THR A 358 -41.93 25.86 12.32
C THR A 358 -42.67 25.84 13.69
N SER A 359 -42.13 26.08 14.90
CA SER A 359 -40.76 26.20 15.47
C SER A 359 -40.87 26.31 17.02
N SER A 360 -39.92 25.80 17.82
CA SER A 360 -39.87 26.05 19.28
C SER A 360 -38.45 26.05 19.89
N ALA A 361 -38.13 27.09 20.66
CA ALA A 361 -36.98 27.21 21.58
C ALA A 361 -37.50 27.16 23.06
N PRO A 362 -36.71 27.29 24.15
CA PRO A 362 -35.56 28.18 24.41
C PRO A 362 -34.31 27.39 24.92
N ALA A 363 -33.22 27.97 25.46
CA ALA A 363 -32.86 29.34 25.85
C ALA A 363 -31.36 29.62 25.64
N GLN A 364 -30.96 30.90 25.64
CA GLN A 364 -29.56 31.33 25.61
C GLN A 364 -29.01 31.63 27.02
N ALA A 365 -27.70 31.51 27.19
CA ALA A 365 -26.92 32.27 28.17
C ALA A 365 -25.58 32.67 27.53
N THR A 366 -25.23 33.95 27.58
CA THR A 366 -24.02 34.52 26.95
C THR A 366 -23.24 35.38 27.93
N THR A 367 -21.94 35.14 28.08
CA THR A 367 -21.00 36.06 28.74
C THR A 367 -19.69 36.10 27.95
N ASN A 368 -19.27 37.30 27.54
CA ASN A 368 -17.99 37.53 26.87
C ASN A 368 -16.84 37.67 27.87
N ALA A 369 -15.68 37.09 27.56
CA ALA A 369 -14.33 37.62 27.78
C ALA A 369 -13.32 36.50 27.48
N GLY A 370 -12.21 36.80 26.80
CA GLY A 370 -11.14 35.83 26.56
C GLY A 370 -10.04 35.92 27.61
N ASP A 371 -9.40 34.79 27.92
CA ASP A 371 -8.05 34.77 28.48
C ASP A 371 -7.29 33.50 28.06
N SER A 372 -5.97 33.50 28.25
CA SER A 372 -5.01 32.60 27.60
C SER A 372 -4.81 31.29 28.37
N LEU A 373 -5.40 30.19 27.88
CA LEU A 373 -5.23 28.86 28.49
C LEU A 373 -4.35 27.93 27.65
N LYS A 374 -3.10 27.76 28.08
CA LYS A 374 -2.21 26.68 27.63
C LYS A 374 -2.80 25.32 28.01
N PRO A 375 -2.80 24.30 27.13
CA PRO A 375 -3.13 22.94 27.53
C PRO A 375 -2.18 22.44 28.64
N LYS A 376 -2.74 21.95 29.74
CA LYS A 376 -2.02 21.18 30.76
C LYS A 376 -2.46 19.72 30.69
N THR A 377 -1.86 18.96 29.79
CA THR A 377 -1.87 17.50 29.85
C THR A 377 -0.55 17.02 30.44
N LYS A 378 -0.61 16.22 31.51
CA LYS A 378 0.56 15.49 32.02
C LYS A 378 0.62 14.16 31.30
N TYR A 379 1.62 13.97 30.43
CA TYR A 379 1.90 12.67 29.85
C TYR A 379 2.38 11.73 30.97
N GLY A 380 1.76 10.55 31.04
CA GLY A 380 2.09 9.48 31.98
C GLY A 380 2.92 8.41 31.30
N ALA A 381 3.66 7.60 32.08
CA ALA A 381 4.60 6.61 31.55
C ALA A 381 3.94 5.34 30.95
N LEU A 382 2.81 5.48 30.24
CA LEU A 382 2.10 4.40 29.55
C LEU A 382 2.34 4.41 28.04
N ASP A 383 2.55 5.58 27.43
CA ASP A 383 2.74 5.71 25.97
C ASP A 383 4.01 4.97 25.47
N PHE A 384 5.02 4.80 26.33
CA PHE A 384 6.25 4.07 26.00
C PHE A 384 6.08 2.55 25.82
N ALA A 385 4.93 1.96 26.22
CA ALA A 385 4.70 0.53 26.07
C ALA A 385 4.31 0.11 24.63
N VAL A 386 3.80 1.03 23.82
CA VAL A 386 3.28 0.74 22.47
C VAL A 386 4.42 0.54 21.46
N ILE A 387 5.53 1.28 21.62
CA ILE A 387 6.70 1.25 20.73
C ILE A 387 7.38 -0.13 20.70
N ALA A 388 7.23 -0.94 21.75
CA ALA A 388 7.90 -2.23 21.90
C ALA A 388 7.08 -3.45 21.45
N LEU A 389 5.86 -3.27 20.93
CA LEU A 389 4.93 -4.38 20.65
C LEU A 389 4.83 -4.81 19.18
N GLY A 390 5.60 -4.19 18.28
CA GLY A 390 5.79 -4.69 16.92
C GLY A 390 4.51 -4.78 16.09
N LEU A 391 3.87 -3.64 15.89
CA LEU A 391 2.58 -3.52 15.20
C LEU A 391 2.73 -2.59 13.98
N GLY A 392 2.20 -2.98 12.82
CA GLY A 392 2.18 -2.11 11.64
C GLY A 392 1.19 -0.94 11.79
N LEU A 393 1.27 0.06 10.90
CA LEU A 393 0.37 1.22 10.89
C LEU A 393 -1.09 0.82 10.63
N GLY A 394 -1.33 -0.33 9.98
CA GLY A 394 -2.64 -0.99 9.92
C GLY A 394 -3.23 -1.42 11.28
N TYR A 395 -2.42 -1.53 12.34
CA TYR A 395 -2.92 -1.71 13.71
C TYR A 395 -3.61 -0.45 14.24
N LEU A 396 -3.17 0.73 13.79
CA LEU A 396 -3.80 2.00 14.11
C LEU A 396 -5.10 2.26 13.34
N VAL A 397 -5.72 1.27 12.69
CA VAL A 397 -7.07 1.40 12.07
C VAL A 397 -8.18 1.48 13.16
N MET A 398 -8.20 2.58 13.91
CA MET A 398 -9.22 3.03 14.88
C MET A 398 -9.21 4.56 15.08
#